data_AF-A0A5C6N4J5-F1
#
_entry.id   AF-A0A5C6N4J5-F1
#
_cell.length_a   1.000
_cell.length_b   1.000
_cell.length_c   1.000
_cell.angle_alpha   90.00
_cell.angle_beta   90.00
_cell.angle_gamma   90.00
#
_symmetry.space_group_name_H-M   'P 1'
#
loop_
_entity.id
_entity.type
_entity.pdbx_description
1 polymer ?
#
loop_
_entity_poly.entity_id
_entity_poly.type
_entity_poly.pdbx_seq_one_letter_code
_entity_poly.pdbx_strand_id
1 'polypeptide(L)'
;MFGANKLSPFEILYSRPFKLPIEAVSLVKPGDRALIKVIKRKCCSSPRWEGPFQVLLTAPITVELSEKHLWIHLLHCKKQVPLTSSSK
;
A
#
# COMPACT_ATOMS: atom_id res chain seq x y z
N MET A 1 -27.86 20.70 -19.69
CA MET A 1 -27.69 19.57 -20.61
C MET A 1 -26.55 18.71 -20.09
N PHE A 2 -26.84 17.55 -19.49
CA PHE A 2 -25.82 16.66 -18.95
C PHE A 2 -25.32 15.73 -20.06
N GLY A 3 -24.09 15.97 -20.53
CA GLY A 3 -23.44 15.17 -21.55
C GLY A 3 -23.19 13.75 -21.02
N ALA A 4 -23.80 12.77 -21.68
CA ALA A 4 -23.59 11.36 -21.39
C ALA A 4 -22.12 10.99 -21.68
N ASN A 5 -21.38 10.60 -20.64
CA ASN A 5 -20.05 10.01 -20.74
C ASN A 5 -20.15 8.66 -21.48
N LYS A 6 -20.11 8.68 -22.82
CA LYS A 6 -20.04 7.47 -23.65
C LYS A 6 -18.58 7.29 -24.05
N LEU A 7 -17.86 6.42 -23.35
CA LEU A 7 -16.52 6.00 -23.77
C LEU A 7 -16.61 5.42 -25.19
N SER A 8 -15.67 5.78 -26.04
CA SER A 8 -15.68 5.29 -27.42
C SER A 8 -15.39 3.78 -27.47
N PRO A 9 -15.93 3.03 -28.45
CA PRO A 9 -15.61 1.61 -28.62
C PRO A 9 -14.10 1.34 -28.71
N PHE A 10 -13.34 2.29 -29.28
CA PHE A 10 -11.89 2.24 -29.33
C PHE A 10 -11.25 2.38 -27.93
N GLU A 11 -11.77 3.26 -27.06
CA GLU A 11 -11.33 3.36 -25.66
C GLU A 11 -11.72 2.14 -24.82
N ILE A 12 -12.76 1.41 -25.20
CA ILE A 12 -13.15 0.13 -24.58
C ILE A 12 -12.18 -0.99 -25.01
N LEU A 13 -11.79 -1.00 -26.28
CA LEU A 13 -11.00 -2.09 -26.87
C LEU A 13 -9.50 -1.94 -26.62
N TYR A 14 -8.98 -0.72 -26.73
CA TYR A 14 -7.54 -0.43 -26.61
C TYR A 14 -7.16 0.16 -25.26
N SER A 15 -8.15 0.48 -24.41
CA SER A 15 -7.99 1.20 -23.15
C SER A 15 -7.36 2.59 -23.34
N ARG A 16 -7.80 3.60 -22.57
CA ARG A 16 -6.81 4.61 -22.13
C ARG A 16 -5.68 3.82 -21.48
N PRO A 17 -4.39 4.12 -21.65
CA PRO A 17 -3.41 3.54 -20.76
C PRO A 17 -3.85 3.95 -19.37
N PHE A 18 -4.50 3.03 -18.63
CA PHE A 18 -4.62 3.18 -17.20
C PHE A 18 -3.17 3.39 -16.82
N LYS A 19 -2.85 4.54 -16.23
CA LYS A 19 -1.57 4.70 -15.56
C LYS A 19 -1.61 3.64 -14.48
N LEU A 20 -1.26 2.42 -14.86
CA LEU A 20 -0.92 1.37 -13.95
C LEU A 20 0.11 2.06 -13.08
N PRO A 21 -0.03 1.97 -11.75
CA PRO A 21 0.98 2.48 -10.85
C PRO A 21 2.23 1.60 -10.96
N ILE A 22 2.79 1.45 -12.17
CA ILE A 22 4.11 0.92 -12.47
C ILE A 22 5.15 1.89 -11.89
N GLU A 23 4.77 3.17 -11.73
CA GLU A 23 5.53 4.16 -10.94
C GLU A 23 5.07 4.31 -9.49
N ALA A 24 4.24 3.42 -8.94
CA ALA A 24 4.30 3.18 -7.49
C ALA A 24 5.56 2.36 -7.21
N VAL A 25 6.70 2.96 -7.55
CA VAL A 25 8.03 2.52 -7.18
C VAL A 25 7.95 2.27 -5.69
N SER A 26 8.02 0.99 -5.35
CA SER A 26 8.03 0.40 -4.02
C SER A 26 8.53 1.38 -2.96
N LEU A 27 7.61 2.12 -2.32
CA LEU A 27 7.92 2.99 -1.18
C LEU A 27 8.59 2.22 -0.03
N VAL A 28 8.46 0.89 -0.08
CA VAL A 28 8.95 -0.08 0.88
C VAL A 28 9.73 -1.13 0.09
N LYS A 29 10.99 -1.36 0.43
CA LYS A 29 11.83 -2.41 -0.16
C LYS A 29 11.81 -3.66 0.71
N PRO A 30 12.13 -4.85 0.17
CA PRO A 30 12.48 -6.01 0.98
C PRO A 30 13.55 -5.63 2.02
N GLY A 31 13.31 -5.97 3.29
CA GLY A 31 14.16 -5.61 4.42
C GLY A 31 13.76 -4.32 5.16
N ASP A 32 12.91 -3.46 4.58
CA ASP A 32 12.33 -2.33 5.31
C ASP A 32 11.34 -2.83 6.38
N ARG A 33 11.15 -2.00 7.41
CA ARG A 33 10.13 -2.21 8.44
C ARG A 33 8.86 -1.42 8.09
N ALA A 34 7.72 -2.10 8.06
CA ALA A 34 6.43 -1.52 7.75
C ALA A 34 5.40 -1.80 8.86
N LEU A 35 4.55 -0.81 9.10
CA LEU A 35 3.39 -0.90 9.97
C LEU A 35 2.17 -1.25 9.14
N ILE A 36 1.32 -2.13 9.66
CA ILE A 36 0.06 -2.54 9.01
C ILE A 36 -1.10 -1.82 9.69
N LYS A 37 -2.03 -1.32 8.88
CA LYS A 37 -3.28 -0.75 9.35
C LYS A 37 -4.26 -1.85 9.75
N VAL A 38 -4.64 -1.88 11.02
CA VAL A 38 -5.69 -2.77 11.53
C VAL A 38 -7.05 -2.21 11.11
N ILE A 39 -7.75 -2.93 10.23
CA ILE A 39 -9.08 -2.54 9.72
C ILE A 39 -10.16 -2.80 10.77
N LYS A 40 -10.20 -4.02 11.35
CA LYS A 40 -11.13 -4.41 12.39
C LYS A 40 -10.47 -4.27 13.77
N ARG A 41 -10.86 -3.23 14.52
CA ARG A 41 -10.37 -3.00 15.90
C ARG A 41 -11.31 -3.66 16.91
N LYS A 42 -10.72 -4.21 17.98
CA LYS A 42 -11.47 -4.84 19.10
C LYS A 42 -12.14 -3.78 19.99
N CYS A 43 -11.43 -2.68 20.24
CA CYS A 43 -11.92 -1.56 21.04
C CYS A 43 -11.45 -0.22 20.46
N CYS A 44 -12.14 0.86 20.78
CA CYS A 44 -11.81 2.21 20.32
C CYS A 44 -10.42 2.69 20.78
N SER A 45 -9.91 2.16 21.89
CA SER A 45 -8.59 2.45 22.45
C SER A 45 -7.45 1.63 21.83
N SER A 46 -7.75 0.61 21.01
CA SER A 46 -6.70 -0.21 20.39
C SER A 46 -5.93 0.57 19.31
N PRO A 47 -4.61 0.39 19.21
CA PRO A 47 -3.80 1.07 18.21
C PRO A 47 -4.26 0.70 16.79
N ARG A 48 -4.31 1.68 15.91
CA ARG A 48 -4.73 1.48 14.50
C ARG A 48 -3.63 0.84 13.65
N TRP A 49 -2.40 0.90 14.11
CA TRP A 49 -1.23 0.38 13.42
C TRP A 49 -0.58 -0.70 14.27
N GLU A 50 -0.23 -1.80 13.61
CA GLU A 50 0.42 -2.97 14.21
C GLU A 50 1.81 -3.14 13.57
N GLY A 51 2.74 -3.73 14.30
CA GLY A 51 4.14 -3.90 13.86
C GLY A 51 5.06 -2.82 14.44
N PRO A 52 6.37 -2.86 14.14
CA PRO A 52 6.94 -3.10 12.80
C PRO A 52 7.05 -4.55 12.37
N PHE A 53 6.66 -4.81 11.13
CA PHE A 53 6.93 -6.07 10.44
C PHE A 53 8.01 -5.88 9.38
N GLN A 54 8.85 -6.89 9.20
CA GLN A 54 9.84 -6.88 8.13
C GLN A 54 9.20 -7.30 6.81
N VAL A 55 9.47 -6.52 5.76
CA VAL A 55 9.02 -6.85 4.40
C VAL A 55 9.94 -7.92 3.82
N LEU A 56 9.35 -9.02 3.35
CA LEU A 56 10.07 -10.08 2.65
C LEU A 56 10.04 -9.85 1.14
N LEU A 57 8.86 -9.59 0.60
CA LEU A 57 8.64 -9.40 -0.84
C LEU A 57 7.84 -8.12 -1.08
N THR A 58 8.13 -7.48 -2.21
CA THR A 58 7.40 -6.30 -2.65
C THR A 58 6.91 -6.52 -4.08
N ALA A 59 5.61 -6.39 -4.27
CA ALA A 59 4.95 -6.32 -5.55
C ALA A 59 4.46 -4.88 -5.80
N PRO A 60 3.98 -4.54 -7.02
CA PRO A 60 3.64 -3.15 -7.37
C PRO A 60 2.57 -2.49 -6.47
N ILE A 61 1.63 -3.28 -5.94
CA ILE A 61 0.51 -2.79 -5.12
C ILE A 61 0.39 -3.48 -3.76
N THR A 62 1.19 -4.51 -3.51
CA THR A 62 1.11 -5.36 -2.32
C THR A 62 2.49 -5.71 -1.78
N VAL A 63 2.57 -5.98 -0.49
CA VAL A 63 3.78 -6.42 0.19
C VAL A 63 3.51 -7.69 0.99
N GLU A 64 4.50 -8.58 1.02
CA GLU A 64 4.49 -9.75 1.90
C GLU A 64 5.37 -9.49 3.13
N LEU A 65 4.84 -9.83 4.30
CA LEU A 65 5.49 -9.59 5.59
C LEU A 65 5.89 -10.90 6.25
N SER A 66 7.03 -10.89 6.94
CA SER A 66 7.63 -12.08 7.53
C SER A 66 6.79 -12.78 8.59
N GLU A 67 5.98 -12.03 9.34
CA GLU A 67 5.23 -12.58 10.48
C GLU A 67 3.90 -13.19 10.06
N LYS A 68 3.29 -12.67 8.99
CA LYS A 68 1.95 -13.06 8.58
C LYS A 68 1.95 -13.90 7.31
N HIS A 69 2.98 -13.83 6.47
CA HIS A 69 2.99 -14.46 5.12
C HIS A 69 1.71 -14.16 4.32
N LEU A 70 1.17 -12.95 4.52
CA LEU A 70 -0.02 -12.46 3.83
C LEU A 70 0.37 -11.29 2.92
N TRP A 71 -0.29 -11.21 1.77
CA TRP A 71 -0.16 -10.08 0.85
C TRP A 71 -1.04 -8.94 1.32
N ILE A 72 -0.43 -7.81 1.67
CA ILE A 72 -1.12 -6.62 2.17
C ILE A 72 -0.97 -5.49 1.17
N HIS A 73 -2.08 -4.84 0.84
CA HIS A 73 -2.08 -3.71 -0.08
C HIS A 73 -1.30 -2.51 0.47
N LEU A 74 -0.52 -1.82 -0.37
CA LEU A 74 0.34 -0.69 0.02
C LEU A 74 -0.42 0.44 0.72
N LEU A 75 -1.69 0.68 0.37
CA LEU A 75 -2.55 1.68 1.04
C LEU A 75 -2.84 1.37 2.52
N HIS A 76 -2.61 0.13 2.95
CA HIS A 76 -2.75 -0.31 4.33
C HIS A 76 -1.39 -0.45 5.03
N CYS A 77 -0.31 -0.12 4.34
CA CYS A 77 1.04 -0.16 4.87
C CYS A 77 1.57 1.25 5.08
N LYS A 78 2.38 1.42 6.12
CA LYS A 78 3.14 2.65 6.37
C LYS A 78 4.59 2.27 6.65
N LYS A 79 5.53 2.82 5.87
CA LYS A 79 6.97 2.63 6.15
C LYS A 79 7.30 3.22 7.52
N GLN A 80 7.96 2.42 8.36
CA GLN A 80 8.49 2.92 9.61
C GLN A 80 9.82 3.62 9.33
N VAL A 81 9.87 4.92 9.62
CA VAL A 81 11.14 5.64 9.69
C VAL A 81 11.71 5.35 11.08
N PRO A 82 12.95 4.83 11.19
CA PRO A 82 13.61 4.77 12.50
C PRO A 82 13.62 6.18 13.08
N LEU A 83 13.10 6.35 14.29
CA LEU A 83 13.37 7.57 15.05
C LEU A 83 14.87 7.58 15.30
N THR A 84 15.64 8.21 14.42
CA THR A 84 17.00 8.61 14.77
C THR A 84 16.81 9.58 15.92
N SER A 85 17.07 9.10 17.13
CA SER A 85 17.17 9.93 18.32
C SER A 85 18.08 11.09 17.94
N SER A 86 17.51 12.30 17.83
CA SER A 86 18.29 13.53 17.82
C SER A 86 19.08 13.51 19.12
N SER A 87 20.33 13.08 19.04
CA SER A 87 21.27 13.25 20.14
C SER A 87 21.35 14.75 20.42
N LYS A 88 21.31 15.09 21.71
CA LYS A 88 21.50 16.45 22.24
C LYS A 88 22.76 17.11 21.70
#